data_AF-A0A060JD40-F1
#
_entry.id   AF-A0A060JD40-F1
#
_cell.length_a   1.000
_cell.length_b   1.000
_cell.length_c   1.000
_cell.angle_alpha   90.00
_cell.angle_beta   90.00
_cell.angle_gamma   90.00
#
_symmetry.space_group_name_H-M   'P 1'
#
loop_
_entity.id
_entity.type
_entity.pdbx_description
1 polymer ?
#
loop_
_entity_poly.entity_id
_entity_poly.type
_entity_poly.pdbx_seq_one_letter_code
_entity_poly.pdbx_strand_id
1 'polypeptide(L)'
;MSKLITAKIGGRWREVPLWATRLSFEVRPVPGFQNEAWPLWKPTLLLLDQVLDDRKWKLNWVRIHSHLGVSRSPRHSMAWVDKDTDTMMLCHFDKDTMLHEIAHLPKDDAHSDAWAKRLWELQETYLNKKDARAAHLELTRYLSGRRLYIKKFGEKPPRYVDQISIWVSTKPTSK
;
A
#
# COMPACT_ATOMS: atom_id res chain seq x y z
N MET A 1 -20.87 -8.72 -7.48
CA MET A 1 -20.37 -7.42 -6.96
C MET A 1 -20.64 -7.36 -5.45
N SER A 2 -19.80 -6.65 -4.68
CA SER A 2 -20.05 -6.48 -3.24
C SER A 2 -21.26 -5.56 -3.02
N LYS A 3 -22.06 -5.81 -1.97
CA LYS A 3 -23.16 -4.91 -1.59
C LYS A 3 -22.59 -3.53 -1.20
N LEU A 4 -22.95 -2.50 -1.95
CA LEU A 4 -22.67 -1.11 -1.61
C LEU A 4 -23.69 -0.62 -0.58
N ILE A 5 -23.23 0.25 0.32
CA ILE A 5 -24.05 0.96 1.30
C ILE A 5 -23.68 2.43 1.29
N THR A 6 -24.63 3.28 1.67
CA THR A 6 -24.37 4.70 1.91
C THR A 6 -23.93 4.88 3.36
N ALA A 7 -22.72 5.41 3.57
CA ALA A 7 -22.17 5.66 4.90
C ALA A 7 -21.54 7.05 4.97
N LYS A 8 -21.47 7.63 6.18
CA LYS A 8 -20.79 8.90 6.42
C LYS A 8 -19.31 8.63 6.67
N ILE A 9 -18.47 8.95 5.69
CA ILE A 9 -17.04 8.67 5.65
C ILE A 9 -16.25 9.98 5.59
N GLY A 10 -15.39 10.23 6.58
CA GLY A 10 -14.63 11.50 6.66
C GLY A 10 -15.55 12.74 6.61
N GLY A 11 -16.73 12.65 7.22
CA GLY A 11 -17.73 13.71 7.27
C GLY A 11 -18.64 13.83 6.03
N ARG A 12 -18.44 13.03 4.97
CA ARG A 12 -19.24 13.07 3.73
C ARG A 12 -19.99 11.76 3.49
N TRP A 13 -21.22 11.83 2.98
CA TRP A 13 -21.95 10.64 2.55
C TRP A 13 -21.34 10.06 1.28
N ARG A 14 -21.05 8.76 1.29
CA ARG A 14 -20.40 8.04 0.18
C ARG A 14 -20.97 6.64 0.05
N GLU A 15 -20.96 6.13 -1.19
CA GLU A 15 -21.18 4.71 -1.44
C GLU A 15 -19.87 3.94 -1.21
N VAL A 16 -19.92 2.97 -0.31
CA VAL A 16 -18.78 2.11 0.00
C VAL A 16 -19.25 0.66 0.13
N PRO A 17 -18.42 -0.34 -0.17
CA PRO A 17 -18.76 -1.73 0.09
C PRO A 17 -18.93 -1.98 1.58
N LEU A 18 -19.92 -2.79 1.96
CA LEU A 18 -20.16 -3.16 3.36
C LEU A 18 -18.94 -3.80 4.03
N TRP A 19 -18.09 -4.50 3.29
CA TRP A 19 -16.87 -5.08 3.86
C TRP A 19 -15.84 -4.02 4.27
N ALA A 20 -15.79 -2.87 3.57
CA ALA A 20 -14.83 -1.82 3.86
C ALA A 20 -15.14 -1.10 5.18
N THR A 21 -16.41 -1.12 5.63
CA THR A 21 -16.82 -0.56 6.92
C THR A 21 -16.57 -1.49 8.11
N ARG A 22 -16.01 -2.68 7.86
CA ARG A 22 -15.70 -3.69 8.90
C ARG A 22 -14.21 -3.78 9.22
N LEU A 23 -13.38 -3.03 8.49
CA LEU A 23 -11.95 -2.94 8.76
C LEU A 23 -11.71 -2.16 10.05
N SER A 24 -10.55 -2.37 10.67
CA SER A 24 -10.11 -1.67 11.88
C SER A 24 -9.87 -0.16 11.69
N PHE A 25 -9.89 0.32 10.44
CA PHE A 25 -9.68 1.72 10.06
C PHE A 25 -10.77 2.20 9.09
N GLU A 26 -11.04 3.51 9.07
CA GLU A 26 -11.99 4.09 8.12
C GLU A 26 -11.36 4.22 6.73
N VAL A 27 -11.96 3.57 5.72
CA VAL A 27 -11.54 3.76 4.31
C VAL A 27 -12.14 5.05 3.76
N ARG A 28 -11.30 5.98 3.31
CA ARG A 28 -11.69 7.28 2.75
C ARG A 28 -11.37 7.38 1.26
N PRO A 29 -12.29 7.04 0.35
CA PRO A 29 -12.11 7.35 -1.06
C PRO A 29 -11.92 8.86 -1.26
N VAL A 30 -11.20 9.27 -2.30
CA VAL A 30 -11.15 10.70 -2.67
C VAL A 30 -12.38 11.12 -3.49
N PRO A 31 -12.62 12.43 -3.71
CA PRO A 31 -13.55 12.87 -4.75
C PRO A 31 -13.16 12.28 -6.11
N GLY A 32 -14.15 11.79 -6.88
CA GLY A 32 -13.92 11.17 -8.20
C GLY A 32 -13.43 9.72 -8.17
N PHE A 33 -13.46 9.05 -7.01
CA PHE A 33 -13.12 7.62 -6.93
C PHE A 33 -14.09 6.79 -7.78
N GLN A 34 -13.54 5.91 -8.62
CA GLN A 34 -14.31 5.02 -9.51
C GLN A 34 -14.69 3.75 -8.75
N ASN A 35 -15.99 3.44 -8.65
CA ASN A 35 -16.48 2.29 -7.88
C ASN A 35 -15.96 0.95 -8.41
N GLU A 36 -15.61 0.89 -9.70
CA GLU A 36 -14.97 -0.24 -10.36
C GLU A 36 -13.57 -0.56 -9.80
N ALA A 37 -12.95 0.36 -9.05
CA ALA A 37 -11.67 0.13 -8.40
C ALA A 37 -11.79 -0.66 -7.09
N TRP A 38 -12.99 -0.78 -6.49
CA TRP A 38 -13.17 -1.49 -5.22
C TRP A 38 -12.66 -2.95 -5.23
N PRO A 39 -12.91 -3.77 -6.26
CA PRO A 39 -12.34 -5.11 -6.36
C PRO A 39 -10.81 -5.13 -6.38
N LEU A 40 -10.17 -4.12 -6.97
CA LEU A 40 -8.71 -3.99 -7.01
C LEU A 40 -8.13 -3.60 -5.65
N TRP A 41 -8.82 -2.73 -4.92
CA TRP A 41 -8.43 -2.28 -3.59
C TRP A 41 -8.63 -3.34 -2.51
N LYS A 42 -9.65 -4.19 -2.65
CA LYS A 42 -10.05 -5.15 -1.61
C LYS A 42 -8.90 -6.02 -1.09
N PRO A 43 -8.08 -6.68 -1.93
CA PRO A 43 -6.97 -7.51 -1.44
C PRO A 43 -5.96 -6.74 -0.59
N THR A 44 -5.65 -5.50 -0.97
CA THR A 44 -4.63 -4.68 -0.29
C THR A 44 -5.16 -4.11 1.01
N LEU A 45 -6.43 -3.69 1.06
CA LEU A 45 -7.05 -3.20 2.29
C LEU A 45 -7.30 -4.31 3.31
N LEU A 46 -7.68 -5.52 2.87
CA LEU A 46 -7.79 -6.67 3.76
C LEU A 46 -6.42 -7.11 4.29
N LEU A 47 -5.38 -7.07 3.45
CA LEU A 47 -4.03 -7.36 3.90
C LEU A 47 -3.54 -6.33 4.93
N LEU A 48 -3.79 -5.04 4.68
CA LEU A 48 -3.45 -3.99 5.63
C LEU A 48 -4.13 -4.21 6.98
N ASP A 49 -5.43 -4.55 6.99
CA ASP A 49 -6.18 -4.87 8.21
C ASP A 49 -5.55 -6.04 8.99
N GLN A 50 -5.16 -7.10 8.27
CA GLN A 50 -4.44 -8.23 8.86
C GLN A 50 -3.08 -7.83 9.45
N VAL A 51 -2.28 -7.05 8.72
CA VAL A 51 -0.97 -6.56 9.18
C VAL A 51 -1.13 -5.74 10.47
N LEU A 52 -2.14 -4.86 10.51
CA LEU A 52 -2.41 -4.03 11.69
C LEU A 52 -2.78 -4.89 12.90
N ASP A 53 -3.64 -5.90 12.74
CA ASP A 53 -4.02 -6.79 13.83
C ASP A 53 -2.84 -7.64 14.31
N ASP A 54 -2.10 -8.28 13.41
CA ASP A 54 -0.96 -9.14 13.76
C ASP A 54 0.15 -8.34 14.47
N ARG A 55 0.41 -7.11 14.01
CA ARG A 55 1.46 -6.24 14.57
C ARG A 55 0.99 -5.39 15.74
N LYS A 56 -0.30 -5.45 16.09
CA LYS A 56 -0.95 -4.58 17.08
C LYS A 56 -0.68 -3.10 16.81
N TRP A 57 -0.70 -2.75 15.53
CA TRP A 57 -0.59 -1.38 15.05
C TRP A 57 -1.97 -0.79 14.81
N LYS A 58 -2.03 0.53 14.70
CA LYS A 58 -3.29 1.24 14.51
C LYS A 58 -3.18 2.23 13.36
N LEU A 59 -4.25 2.31 12.57
CA LEU A 59 -4.55 3.44 11.70
C LEU A 59 -5.95 3.94 12.02
N ASN A 60 -6.13 5.25 12.08
CA ASN A 60 -7.43 5.88 12.24
C ASN A 60 -8.21 5.85 10.92
N TRP A 61 -7.54 6.15 9.81
CA TRP A 61 -8.14 6.10 8.47
C TRP A 61 -7.10 5.92 7.37
N VAL A 62 -7.56 5.37 6.23
CA VAL A 62 -6.76 5.14 5.02
C VAL A 62 -7.45 5.81 3.85
N ARG A 63 -6.79 6.80 3.23
CA ARG A 63 -7.30 7.49 2.05
C ARG A 63 -6.87 6.77 0.78
N ILE A 64 -7.81 6.49 -0.11
CA ILE A 64 -7.55 5.76 -1.36
C ILE A 64 -7.93 6.55 -2.61
N HIS A 65 -7.14 6.40 -3.67
CA HIS A 65 -7.42 6.94 -4.99
C HIS A 65 -7.79 5.87 -6.02
N SER A 66 -8.41 6.31 -7.11
CA SER A 66 -8.57 5.51 -8.31
C SER A 66 -8.02 6.31 -9.48
N HIS A 67 -7.12 5.71 -10.25
CA HIS A 67 -6.58 6.27 -11.49
C HIS A 67 -6.82 5.32 -12.67
N LEU A 68 -7.98 4.64 -12.71
CA LEU A 68 -8.26 3.69 -13.78
C LEU A 68 -8.32 4.41 -15.14
N GLY A 69 -7.59 3.86 -16.12
CA GLY A 69 -7.59 4.37 -17.48
C GLY A 69 -6.71 5.60 -17.73
N VAL A 70 -5.84 5.99 -16.79
CA VAL A 70 -4.89 7.08 -17.03
C VAL A 70 -3.82 6.64 -18.05
N SER A 71 -3.46 7.55 -18.97
CA SER A 71 -2.45 7.29 -20.01
C SER A 71 -1.01 7.43 -19.52
N ARG A 72 -0.80 7.96 -18.31
CA ARG A 72 0.51 8.23 -17.70
C ARG A 72 0.43 8.02 -16.20
N SER A 73 1.57 7.71 -15.58
CA SER A 73 1.69 7.65 -14.12
C SER A 73 1.26 8.98 -13.49
N PRO A 74 0.50 8.96 -12.38
CA PRO A 74 0.11 10.18 -11.67
C PRO A 74 1.33 11.00 -11.21
N ARG A 75 1.21 12.33 -11.24
CA ARG A 75 2.27 13.28 -10.84
C ARG A 75 2.16 13.72 -9.38
N HIS A 76 1.97 12.78 -8.46
CA HIS A 76 1.94 13.05 -7.02
C HIS A 76 2.54 11.87 -6.26
N SER A 77 2.83 12.05 -4.96
CA SER A 77 3.26 10.95 -4.10
C SER A 77 2.28 9.78 -4.22
N MET A 78 2.82 8.57 -4.40
CA MET A 78 2.01 7.39 -4.63
C MET A 78 1.48 6.76 -3.34
N ALA A 79 2.11 7.09 -2.21
CA ALA A 79 1.64 6.71 -0.89
C ALA A 79 2.33 7.58 0.18
N TRP A 80 1.79 7.55 1.41
CA TRP A 80 2.48 8.01 2.63
C TRP A 80 1.77 7.46 3.87
N VAL A 81 2.49 7.39 4.99
CA VAL A 81 1.91 7.25 6.34
C VAL A 81 2.29 8.45 7.20
N ASP A 82 1.32 8.96 7.95
CA ASP A 82 1.50 9.98 8.97
C ASP A 82 1.43 9.30 10.34
N LYS A 83 2.60 9.24 10.99
CA LYS A 83 2.82 8.60 12.31
C LYS A 83 2.30 9.42 13.48
N ASP A 84 2.00 10.71 13.27
CA ASP A 84 1.49 11.58 14.34
C ASP A 84 -0.04 11.50 14.42
N THR A 85 -0.69 11.25 13.28
CA THR A 85 -2.15 11.11 13.21
C THR A 85 -2.64 9.67 13.03
N ASP A 86 -1.73 8.70 12.88
CA ASP A 86 -2.01 7.31 12.50
C ASP A 86 -2.86 7.24 11.23
N THR A 87 -2.46 7.95 10.18
CA THR A 87 -3.23 8.01 8.93
C THR A 87 -2.39 7.63 7.74
N MET A 88 -3.04 7.10 6.72
CA MET A 88 -2.34 6.63 5.53
C MET A 88 -3.04 7.16 4.28
N MET A 89 -2.26 7.37 3.24
CA MET A 89 -2.75 7.59 1.90
C MET A 89 -2.11 6.58 0.95
N LEU A 90 -2.93 5.98 0.11
CA LEU A 90 -2.51 5.08 -0.95
C LEU A 90 -3.12 5.56 -2.28
N CYS A 91 -2.26 5.90 -3.24
CA CYS A 91 -2.65 6.12 -4.63
C CYS A 91 -2.54 4.86 -5.47
N HIS A 92 -1.98 3.77 -4.94
CA HIS A 92 -1.73 2.52 -5.65
C HIS A 92 -2.21 1.35 -4.79
N PHE A 93 -2.92 0.38 -5.39
CA PHE A 93 -3.40 -0.81 -4.70
C PHE A 93 -2.34 -1.92 -4.64
N ASP A 94 -1.06 -1.60 -4.82
CA ASP A 94 0.01 -2.58 -4.73
C ASP A 94 0.32 -2.89 -3.27
N LYS A 95 0.53 -4.17 -2.99
CA LYS A 95 0.75 -4.65 -1.63
C LYS A 95 2.11 -4.22 -1.11
N ASP A 96 3.15 -4.23 -1.95
CA ASP A 96 4.49 -3.83 -1.54
C ASP A 96 4.53 -2.33 -1.17
N THR A 97 3.91 -1.49 -1.99
CA THR A 97 3.74 -0.05 -1.67
C THR A 97 3.04 0.15 -0.33
N MET A 98 1.99 -0.63 -0.04
CA MET A 98 1.30 -0.57 1.25
C MET A 98 2.22 -1.02 2.41
N LEU A 99 2.95 -2.12 2.23
CA LEU A 99 3.90 -2.64 3.24
C LEU A 99 5.07 -1.67 3.47
N HIS A 100 5.55 -1.00 2.43
CA HIS A 100 6.60 0.01 2.48
C HIS A 100 6.22 1.13 3.44
N GLU A 101 5.04 1.72 3.21
CA GLU A 101 4.57 2.82 4.02
C GLU A 101 4.27 2.37 5.45
N ILE A 102 3.57 1.25 5.65
CA ILE A 102 3.23 0.81 7.01
C ILE A 102 4.46 0.42 7.83
N ALA A 103 5.57 0.05 7.19
CA ALA A 103 6.84 -0.17 7.87
C ALA A 103 7.41 1.11 8.53
N HIS A 104 6.98 2.31 8.15
CA HIS A 104 7.36 3.55 8.84
C HIS A 104 6.58 3.78 10.14
N LEU A 105 5.45 3.10 10.35
CA LEU A 105 4.52 3.39 11.44
C LEU A 105 5.13 3.30 12.86
N PRO A 106 6.07 2.39 13.19
CA PRO A 106 6.71 2.34 14.51
C PRO A 106 7.63 3.51 14.89
N LYS A 107 7.30 4.75 14.50
CA LYS A 107 8.06 5.99 14.71
C LYS A 107 9.54 5.85 14.36
N ASP A 108 9.80 5.27 13.20
CA ASP A 108 11.12 5.31 12.58
C ASP A 108 11.29 6.62 11.78
N ASP A 109 12.53 7.08 11.64
CA ASP A 109 12.84 8.23 10.80
C ASP A 109 13.37 7.76 9.45
N ALA A 110 12.73 8.22 8.36
CA ALA A 110 13.12 7.94 6.98
C ALA A 110 13.31 6.43 6.68
N HIS A 111 14.14 6.11 5.67
CA HIS A 111 14.46 4.76 5.23
C HIS A 111 15.66 4.18 6.01
N SER A 112 15.58 4.12 7.34
CA SER A 112 16.64 3.62 8.22
C SER A 112 16.91 2.10 8.08
N ASP A 113 17.95 1.59 8.76
CA ASP A 113 18.20 0.14 8.81
C ASP A 113 17.13 -0.63 9.60
N ALA A 114 16.49 0.01 10.59
CA ALA A 114 15.40 -0.58 11.34
C ALA A 114 14.14 -0.70 10.45
N TRP A 115 13.83 0.36 9.70
CA TRP A 115 12.79 0.35 8.69
C TRP A 115 13.03 -0.74 7.63
N ALA A 116 14.25 -0.82 7.07
CA ALA A 116 14.56 -1.81 6.03
C ALA A 116 14.40 -3.26 6.52
N LYS A 117 14.82 -3.56 7.75
CA LYS A 117 14.61 -4.89 8.36
C LYS A 117 13.12 -5.19 8.54
N ARG A 118 12.37 -4.22 9.06
CA ARG A 118 10.93 -4.36 9.28
C ARG A 118 10.18 -4.59 7.96
N LEU A 119 10.49 -3.79 6.92
CA LEU A 119 9.90 -3.97 5.61
C LEU A 119 10.23 -5.35 5.04
N TRP A 120 11.48 -5.80 5.15
CA TRP A 120 11.88 -7.14 4.72
C TRP A 120 11.05 -8.24 5.42
N GLU A 121 10.91 -8.15 6.74
CA GLU A 121 10.11 -9.11 7.51
C GLU A 121 8.63 -9.09 7.10
N LEU A 122 8.05 -7.92 6.88
CA LEU A 122 6.68 -7.79 6.38
C LEU A 122 6.53 -8.43 5.00
N GLN A 123 7.47 -8.17 4.08
CA GLN A 123 7.46 -8.76 2.74
C GLN A 123 7.56 -10.30 2.78
N GLU A 124 8.45 -10.86 3.60
CA GLU A 124 8.58 -12.32 3.77
C GLU A 124 7.34 -12.96 4.42
N THR A 125 6.64 -12.22 5.30
CA THR A 125 5.48 -12.73 6.03
C THR A 125 4.20 -12.71 5.19
N TYR A 126 3.97 -11.60 4.47
CA TYR A 126 2.65 -11.28 3.90
C TYR A 126 2.57 -11.42 2.37
N LEU A 127 3.71 -11.48 1.68
CA LEU A 127 3.76 -11.71 0.24
C LEU A 127 4.10 -13.16 -0.06
N ASN A 128 3.65 -13.64 -1.22
CA ASN A 128 4.16 -14.93 -1.72
C ASN A 128 5.65 -14.79 -2.11
N LYS A 129 6.36 -15.91 -2.23
CA LYS A 129 7.81 -15.93 -2.51
C LYS A 129 8.22 -15.12 -3.74
N LYS A 130 7.40 -15.12 -4.80
CA LYS A 130 7.70 -14.40 -6.04
C LYS A 130 7.61 -12.88 -5.81
N ASP A 131 6.52 -12.44 -5.19
CA ASP A 131 6.28 -11.02 -4.93
C ASP A 131 7.26 -10.47 -3.88
N ALA A 132 7.55 -11.25 -2.83
CA ALA A 132 8.57 -10.90 -1.84
C ALA A 132 9.95 -10.70 -2.49
N ARG A 133 10.34 -11.58 -3.42
CA ARG A 133 11.62 -11.43 -4.14
C ARG A 133 11.67 -10.14 -4.96
N ALA A 134 10.58 -9.78 -5.63
CA ALA A 134 10.50 -8.52 -6.37
C ALA A 134 10.58 -7.31 -5.42
N ALA A 135 9.84 -7.36 -4.31
CA ALA A 135 9.81 -6.34 -3.28
C ALA A 135 11.18 -6.12 -2.58
N HIS A 136 11.94 -7.19 -2.35
CA HIS A 136 13.32 -7.09 -1.84
C HIS A 136 14.24 -6.34 -2.82
N LEU A 137 14.01 -6.45 -4.12
CA LEU A 137 14.76 -5.70 -5.13
C LEU A 137 14.36 -4.22 -5.12
N GLU A 138 13.08 -3.89 -4.98
CA GLU A 138 12.59 -2.51 -4.79
C GLU A 138 13.23 -1.85 -3.56
N LEU A 139 13.31 -2.57 -2.43
CA LEU A 139 13.95 -2.11 -1.21
C LEU A 139 15.44 -1.73 -1.44
N THR A 140 16.12 -2.33 -2.41
CA THR A 140 17.53 -2.00 -2.74
C THR A 140 17.71 -0.66 -3.44
N ARG A 141 16.64 0.10 -3.68
CA ARG A 141 16.73 1.52 -4.06
C ARG A 141 17.31 2.37 -2.92
N TYR A 142 17.09 1.94 -1.68
CA TYR A 142 17.55 2.63 -0.47
C TYR A 142 18.88 2.06 0.01
N LEU A 143 19.74 2.90 0.59
CA LEU A 143 21.05 2.48 1.09
C LEU A 143 20.92 1.40 2.18
N SER A 144 19.96 1.56 3.10
CA SER A 144 19.63 0.58 4.15
C SER A 144 19.23 -0.78 3.56
N GLY A 145 18.35 -0.76 2.56
CA GLY A 145 17.94 -1.96 1.82
C GLY A 145 19.10 -2.66 1.11
N ARG A 146 20.01 -1.92 0.46
CA ARG A 146 21.22 -2.49 -0.15
C ARG A 146 22.11 -3.18 0.86
N ARG A 147 22.36 -2.53 2.01
CA ARG A 147 23.16 -3.12 3.10
C ARG A 147 22.54 -4.42 3.61
N LEU A 148 21.22 -4.43 3.79
CA LEU A 148 20.49 -5.61 4.22
C LEU A 148 20.56 -6.75 3.19
N TYR A 149 20.39 -6.44 1.90
CA TYR A 149 20.51 -7.41 0.82
C TYR A 149 21.89 -8.07 0.78
N ILE A 150 22.97 -7.27 0.80
CA ILE A 150 24.35 -7.78 0.83
C ILE A 150 24.58 -8.64 2.06
N LYS A 151 24.07 -8.23 3.22
CA LYS A 151 24.19 -9.03 4.45
C LYS A 151 23.49 -10.39 4.34
N LYS A 152 22.33 -10.48 3.68
CA LYS A 152 21.56 -11.73 3.55
C LYS A 152 22.11 -12.67 2.48
N PHE A 153 22.60 -12.13 1.37
CA PHE A 153 22.97 -12.94 0.19
C PHE A 153 24.47 -12.97 -0.13
N GLY A 154 25.29 -12.11 0.48
CA GLY A 154 26.73 -12.04 0.22
C GLY A 154 27.10 -11.42 -1.14
N GLU A 155 26.13 -10.95 -1.91
CA GLU A 155 26.32 -10.38 -3.24
C GLU A 155 25.68 -8.99 -3.37
N LYS A 156 26.13 -8.21 -4.37
CA LYS A 156 25.52 -6.92 -4.69
C LYS A 156 24.16 -7.13 -5.36
N PRO A 157 23.13 -6.33 -5.02
CA PRO A 157 21.85 -6.43 -5.70
C PRO A 157 21.99 -6.05 -7.19
N PRO A 158 21.16 -6.64 -8.07
CA PRO A 158 21.13 -6.27 -9.48
C PRO A 158 20.74 -4.80 -9.65
N ARG A 159 21.05 -4.22 -10.83
CA ARG A 159 20.64 -2.85 -11.14
C ARG A 159 19.11 -2.77 -11.15
N TYR A 160 18.58 -1.87 -10.34
CA TYR A 160 17.16 -1.59 -10.27
C TYR A 160 16.63 -1.05 -11.62
N VAL A 161 15.42 -1.48 -12.00
CA VAL A 161 14.70 -1.03 -13.19
C VAL A 161 13.34 -0.51 -12.74
N ASP A 162 13.08 0.79 -12.99
CA ASP A 162 11.81 1.43 -12.64
C ASP A 162 10.64 0.68 -13.29
N GLN A 163 9.66 0.31 -12.47
CA GLN A 163 8.43 -0.30 -12.93
C GLN A 163 7.42 0.75 -13.40
N ILE A 164 6.67 0.43 -14.46
CA ILE A 164 5.54 1.25 -14.88
C ILE A 164 4.40 1.07 -13.87
N SER A 165 3.78 2.19 -13.47
CA SER A 165 2.63 2.19 -12.56
C SER A 165 1.52 1.25 -13.04
N ILE A 166 0.94 0.47 -12.11
CA ILE A 166 -0.13 -0.51 -12.43
C ILE A 166 -1.34 0.15 -13.09
N TRP A 167 -1.54 1.45 -12.83
CA TRP A 167 -2.65 2.22 -13.38
C TRP A 167 -2.57 2.38 -14.90
N VAL A 168 -1.36 2.46 -15.46
CA VAL A 168 -1.15 2.71 -16.90
C VAL A 168 -1.61 1.52 -17.76
N SER A 169 -1.67 0.32 -17.19
CA SER A 169 -2.14 -0.89 -17.85
C SER A 169 -3.52 -1.37 -17.38
N THR A 170 -4.04 -0.83 -16.28
CA THR A 170 -5.34 -1.26 -15.72
C THR A 170 -6.50 -0.51 -16.36
N LYS A 171 -7.28 -1.20 -17.19
CA LYS A 171 -8.49 -0.68 -17.82
C LYS A 171 -9.70 -0.77 -16.88
N PRO A 172 -10.64 0.19 -16.93
CA PRO A 172 -11.96 0.03 -16.30
C PRO A 172 -12.64 -1.23 -16.83
N THR A 173 -13.32 -1.98 -15.97
CA THR A 173 -14.08 -3.18 -16.35
C THR A 173 -15.39 -2.88 -17.07
N SER A 174 -15.86 -1.63 -17.02
CA SER A 174 -17.01 -1.15 -17.78
C SER A 174 -16.56 -0.33 -19.00
N LYS A 175 -16.85 -0.86 -20.19
CA LYS A 175 -17.11 -0.11 -21.42
C LYS A 175 -18.48 -0.52 -21.93
#